data_AF-A0AAW7M846-F1
#
_entry.id   AF-A0AAW7M846-F1
#
_cell.length_a   1.000
_cell.length_b   1.000
_cell.length_c   1.000
_cell.angle_alpha   90.00
_cell.angle_beta   90.00
_cell.angle_gamma   90.00
#
_symmetry.space_group_name_H-M   'P 1'
#
loop_
_entity.id
_entity.type
_entity.pdbx_description
1 polymer ?
#
loop_
_entity_poly.entity_id
_entity_poly.type
_entity_poly.pdbx_seq_one_letter_code
_entity_poly.pdbx_strand_id
1 'polypeptide(L)'
;MKLRHGLGVLLASSLLLTACTTDKGEIEDYNEQIQKAFDKENAIPEIGKNLNELEEKKQDLVKDVNGNSEGAMQNASKKVIDNIDERKKEFKKEEKAIDASEDEFKEAQKHVENISGDDKHKQVKELDDALVEKYEAHDSYAKAYHNVMDAEKSLFNYTSGEDIDQNGIDERSEKVTDSYKKMDKAFEKYSKAMNKVNKEKQDVDELT
;
A
#
# COMPACT_ATOMS: atom_id res chain seq x y z
N MET A 1 -51.37 -25.99 -57.55
CA MET A 1 -49.95 -26.40 -57.42
C MET A 1 -49.12 -25.41 -58.25
N LYS A 2 -48.16 -24.64 -57.75
CA LYS A 2 -47.26 -24.83 -56.61
C LYS A 2 -46.91 -23.47 -55.98
N LEU A 3 -46.95 -23.42 -54.66
CA LEU A 3 -46.30 -22.42 -53.82
C LEU A 3 -44.78 -22.47 -54.05
N ARG A 4 -44.14 -21.33 -54.26
CA ARG A 4 -42.72 -21.12 -53.92
C ARG A 4 -42.63 -19.78 -53.22
N HIS A 5 -42.89 -19.79 -51.92
CA HIS A 5 -42.56 -18.69 -51.01
C HIS A 5 -41.40 -19.16 -50.14
N GLY A 6 -40.47 -18.25 -49.86
CA GLY A 6 -39.61 -18.31 -48.69
C GLY A 6 -38.33 -19.10 -48.84
N LEU A 7 -37.26 -18.42 -49.24
CA LEU A 7 -35.91 -18.75 -48.77
C LEU A 7 -35.14 -17.44 -48.72
N GLY A 8 -34.99 -16.91 -47.51
CA GLY A 8 -34.23 -15.69 -47.33
C GLY A 8 -34.49 -15.02 -45.99
N VAL A 9 -34.21 -15.70 -44.88
CA VAL A 9 -33.57 -15.09 -43.72
C VAL A 9 -32.81 -16.19 -43.00
N LEU A 10 -31.57 -15.90 -42.66
CA LEU A 10 -30.89 -16.21 -41.39
C LEU A 10 -29.42 -16.44 -41.70
N LEU A 11 -28.58 -15.47 -41.35
CA LEU A 11 -27.23 -15.64 -40.81
C LEU A 11 -26.61 -14.25 -40.64
N ALA A 12 -26.89 -13.62 -39.49
CA ALA A 12 -26.17 -12.43 -39.04
C ALA A 12 -26.12 -12.39 -37.49
N SER A 13 -25.77 -13.51 -36.85
CA SER A 13 -25.66 -13.58 -35.38
C SER A 13 -24.41 -14.30 -34.86
N SER A 14 -23.51 -14.75 -35.73
CA SER A 14 -22.28 -15.47 -35.31
C SER A 14 -21.11 -14.55 -34.92
N LEU A 15 -21.18 -13.23 -35.16
CA LEU A 15 -20.09 -12.31 -34.86
C LEU A 15 -20.09 -11.79 -33.41
N LEU A 16 -21.24 -11.76 -32.73
CA LEU A 16 -21.35 -11.22 -31.36
C LEU A 16 -20.81 -12.17 -30.27
N LEU A 17 -20.71 -13.47 -30.54
CA LEU A 17 -20.24 -14.45 -29.55
C LEU A 17 -18.71 -14.43 -29.36
N THR A 18 -17.96 -13.96 -30.37
CA THR A 18 -16.49 -13.90 -30.32
C THR A 18 -15.97 -12.79 -29.42
N ALA A 19 -16.64 -11.63 -29.40
CA ALA A 19 -16.30 -10.51 -28.52
C ALA A 19 -16.49 -10.86 -27.04
N CYS A 20 -17.64 -11.44 -26.68
CA CYS A 20 -17.89 -11.85 -25.29
C CYS A 20 -16.89 -12.89 -24.75
N THR A 21 -16.39 -13.77 -25.62
CA THR A 21 -15.39 -14.79 -25.24
C THR A 21 -14.00 -14.17 -25.10
N THR A 22 -13.68 -13.17 -25.92
CA THR A 22 -12.40 -12.44 -25.85
C THR A 22 -12.33 -11.57 -24.59
N ASP A 23 -13.38 -10.79 -24.31
CA ASP A 23 -13.48 -9.98 -23.09
C ASP A 23 -13.31 -10.82 -21.83
N LYS A 24 -13.93 -12.01 -21.79
CA LYS A 24 -13.80 -12.91 -20.65
C LYS A 24 -12.34 -13.35 -20.44
N GLY A 25 -11.63 -13.70 -21.51
CA GLY A 25 -10.22 -14.08 -21.44
C GLY A 25 -9.32 -12.95 -20.95
N GLU A 26 -9.50 -11.73 -21.48
CA GLU A 26 -8.71 -10.56 -21.05
C GLU A 26 -8.96 -10.19 -19.59
N ILE A 27 -10.21 -10.34 -19.09
CA ILE A 27 -10.52 -10.10 -17.67
C ILE A 27 -9.93 -11.20 -16.78
N GLU A 28 -9.95 -12.47 -17.22
CA GLU A 28 -9.30 -13.57 -16.50
C GLU A 28 -7.78 -13.33 -16.40
N ASP A 29 -7.13 -12.95 -17.49
CA ASP A 29 -5.69 -12.65 -17.52
C ASP A 29 -5.35 -11.43 -16.64
N TYR A 30 -6.16 -10.36 -16.72
CA TYR A 30 -6.05 -9.20 -15.82
C TYR A 30 -6.12 -9.64 -14.36
N ASN A 31 -7.15 -10.42 -13.98
CA ASN A 31 -7.34 -10.89 -12.60
C ASN A 31 -6.20 -11.79 -12.12
N GLU A 32 -5.69 -12.68 -12.96
CA GLU A 32 -4.53 -13.52 -12.62
C GLU A 32 -3.31 -12.66 -12.29
N GLN A 33 -3.09 -11.61 -13.08
CA GLN A 33 -1.97 -10.71 -12.89
C GLN A 33 -2.13 -9.82 -11.65
N ILE A 34 -3.34 -9.34 -11.36
CA ILE A 34 -3.66 -8.67 -10.08
C ILE A 34 -3.45 -9.60 -8.89
N GLN A 35 -3.82 -10.88 -9.00
CA GLN A 35 -3.59 -11.84 -7.93
C GLN A 35 -2.09 -12.05 -7.69
N LYS A 36 -1.27 -12.12 -8.74
CA LYS A 36 0.20 -12.17 -8.61
C LYS A 36 0.78 -10.93 -7.93
N ALA A 37 0.22 -9.75 -8.18
CA ALA A 37 0.59 -8.51 -7.49
C ALA A 37 0.28 -8.62 -5.98
N PHE A 38 -0.94 -9.02 -5.61
CA PHE A 38 -1.32 -9.25 -4.21
C PHE A 38 -0.48 -10.33 -3.53
N ASP A 39 -0.06 -11.36 -4.27
CA ASP A 39 0.79 -12.41 -3.72
C ASP A 39 2.17 -11.88 -3.27
N LYS A 40 2.69 -10.79 -3.89
CA LYS A 40 3.91 -10.12 -3.43
C LYS A 40 3.74 -9.45 -2.07
N GLU A 41 2.52 -9.09 -1.72
CA GLU A 41 2.16 -8.37 -0.49
C GLU A 41 1.87 -9.30 0.70
N ASN A 42 1.84 -10.61 0.49
CA ASN A 42 1.51 -11.60 1.53
C ASN A 42 2.38 -11.53 2.81
N ALA A 43 3.58 -10.94 2.72
CA ALA A 43 4.48 -10.75 3.85
C ALA A 43 4.14 -9.52 4.71
N ILE A 44 3.37 -8.56 4.17
CA ILE A 44 3.08 -7.27 4.83
C ILE A 44 2.41 -7.44 6.20
N PRO A 45 1.44 -8.35 6.41
CA PRO A 45 0.85 -8.55 7.74
C PRO A 45 1.87 -8.92 8.82
N GLU A 46 2.83 -9.81 8.52
CA GLU A 46 3.87 -10.20 9.48
C GLU A 46 4.89 -9.07 9.68
N ILE A 47 5.22 -8.32 8.62
CA ILE A 47 6.05 -7.10 8.73
C ILE A 47 5.40 -6.08 9.67
N GLY A 48 4.09 -5.84 9.53
CA GLY A 48 3.33 -4.96 10.40
C GLY A 48 3.33 -5.41 11.86
N LYS A 49 3.24 -6.73 12.10
CA LYS A 49 3.38 -7.29 13.45
C LYS A 49 4.78 -7.06 14.03
N ASN A 50 5.84 -7.31 13.26
CA ASN A 50 7.22 -7.05 13.68
C ASN A 50 7.45 -5.56 14.01
N LEU A 51 6.88 -4.66 13.20
CA LEU A 51 6.94 -3.22 13.44
C LEU A 51 6.24 -2.83 14.75
N ASN A 52 5.08 -3.42 15.05
CA ASN A 52 4.39 -3.20 16.32
C ASN A 52 5.21 -3.70 17.52
N GLU A 53 5.82 -4.88 17.43
CA GLU A 53 6.71 -5.38 18.49
C GLU A 53 7.92 -4.46 18.71
N LEU A 54 8.48 -3.89 17.63
CA LEU A 54 9.56 -2.91 17.71
C LEU A 54 9.10 -1.59 18.34
N GLU A 55 7.88 -1.15 18.05
CA GLU A 55 7.28 0.05 18.65
C GLU A 55 7.01 -0.15 20.15
N GLU A 56 6.52 -1.32 20.57
CA GLU A 56 6.37 -1.67 21.99
C GLU A 56 7.72 -1.64 22.72
N LYS A 57 8.77 -2.24 22.13
CA LYS A 57 10.13 -2.17 22.65
C LYS A 57 10.63 -0.73 22.79
N LYS A 58 10.33 0.14 21.81
CA LYS A 58 10.66 1.56 21.89
C LYS A 58 10.01 2.22 23.10
N GLN A 59 8.72 1.97 23.32
CA GLN A 59 7.99 2.57 24.44
C GLN A 59 8.58 2.19 25.80
N ASP A 60 9.05 0.96 25.96
CA ASP A 60 9.73 0.52 27.18
C ASP A 60 11.10 1.19 27.35
N LEU A 61 11.89 1.29 26.27
CA LEU A 61 13.16 2.01 26.30
C LEU A 61 12.99 3.49 26.66
N VAL A 62 11.92 4.14 26.20
CA VAL A 62 11.63 5.54 26.52
C VAL A 62 11.22 5.74 27.98
N LYS A 63 10.55 4.77 28.62
CA LYS A 63 10.27 4.82 30.07
C LYS A 63 11.58 4.86 30.87
N ASP A 64 12.59 4.12 30.42
CA ASP A 64 13.93 4.11 31.04
C ASP A 64 14.68 5.43 30.85
N VAL A 65 14.38 6.20 29.80
CA VAL A 65 14.97 7.55 29.58
C VAL A 65 14.51 8.53 30.66
N ASN A 66 13.23 8.49 31.06
CA ASN A 66 12.61 9.50 31.92
C ASN A 66 12.82 9.26 33.44
N GLY A 67 13.34 8.11 33.85
CA GLY A 67 13.43 7.70 35.26
C GLY A 67 14.83 7.60 35.86
N ASN A 68 15.89 7.85 35.07
CA ASN A 68 17.26 7.47 35.44
C ASN A 68 18.27 8.64 35.39
N SER A 69 19.49 8.38 35.89
CA SER A 69 20.61 9.33 35.81
C SER A 69 20.99 9.67 34.37
N GLU A 70 21.73 10.77 34.18
CA GLU A 70 22.19 11.24 32.87
C GLU A 70 22.87 10.15 32.02
N GLY A 71 23.78 9.36 32.60
CA GLY A 71 24.43 8.26 31.88
C GLY A 71 23.47 7.13 31.47
N ALA A 72 22.40 6.91 32.22
CA ALA A 72 21.36 5.94 31.87
C ALA A 72 20.40 6.50 30.79
N MET A 73 20.09 7.80 30.84
CA MET A 73 19.36 8.51 29.79
C MET A 73 20.08 8.44 28.44
N GLN A 74 21.39 8.67 28.42
CA GLN A 74 22.23 8.55 27.22
C GLN A 74 22.25 7.13 26.67
N ASN A 75 22.37 6.11 27.54
CA ASN A 75 22.36 4.70 27.12
C ASN A 75 20.99 4.28 26.56
N ALA A 76 19.90 4.67 27.21
CA ALA A 76 18.55 4.39 26.73
C ALA A 76 18.29 5.09 25.37
N SER A 77 18.72 6.34 25.21
CA SER A 77 18.64 7.06 23.93
C SER A 77 19.37 6.34 22.80
N LYS A 78 20.57 5.79 23.04
CA LYS A 78 21.31 4.97 22.05
C LYS A 78 20.54 3.72 21.64
N LYS A 79 19.93 3.01 22.59
CA LYS A 79 19.10 1.84 22.29
C LYS A 79 17.86 2.19 21.47
N VAL A 80 17.25 3.36 21.70
CA VAL A 80 16.14 3.84 20.88
C VAL A 80 16.61 4.14 19.45
N ILE A 81 17.80 4.70 19.29
CA ILE A 81 18.39 4.92 17.95
C ILE A 81 18.59 3.59 17.21
N ASP A 82 19.11 2.56 17.88
CA ASP A 82 19.24 1.22 17.29
C ASP A 82 17.87 0.64 16.89
N ASN A 83 16.86 0.79 17.75
CA ASN A 83 15.48 0.38 17.46
C ASN A 83 14.87 1.12 16.25
N ILE A 84 15.16 2.42 16.08
CA ILE A 84 14.75 3.19 14.89
C ILE A 84 15.35 2.58 13.62
N ASP A 85 16.62 2.19 13.65
CA ASP A 85 17.29 1.59 12.50
C ASP A 85 16.74 0.19 12.20
N GLU A 86 16.36 -0.59 13.21
CA GLU A 86 15.62 -1.85 13.05
C GLU A 86 14.24 -1.65 12.41
N ARG A 87 13.47 -0.66 12.88
CA ARG A 87 12.15 -0.30 12.31
C ARG A 87 12.27 0.12 10.84
N LYS A 88 13.25 0.97 10.50
CA LYS A 88 13.53 1.34 9.10
C LYS A 88 13.87 0.13 8.23
N LYS A 89 14.67 -0.80 8.75
CA LYS A 89 15.05 -2.02 8.01
C LYS A 89 13.85 -2.94 7.79
N GLU A 90 12.97 -3.07 8.78
CA GLU A 90 11.75 -3.87 8.69
C GLU A 90 10.75 -3.25 7.73
N PHE A 91 10.49 -1.93 7.84
CA PHE A 91 9.59 -1.21 6.95
C PHE A 91 10.07 -1.23 5.48
N LYS A 92 11.38 -1.21 5.25
CA LYS A 92 11.94 -1.38 3.89
C LYS A 92 11.57 -2.71 3.23
N LYS A 93 11.18 -3.73 3.99
CA LYS A 93 10.62 -4.97 3.41
C LYS A 93 9.21 -4.76 2.86
N GLU A 94 8.40 -3.91 3.51
CA GLU A 94 7.07 -3.53 3.04
C GLU A 94 7.20 -2.71 1.75
N GLU A 95 8.07 -1.69 1.71
CA GLU A 95 8.34 -0.89 0.51
C GLU A 95 8.69 -1.81 -0.68
N LYS A 96 9.60 -2.76 -0.50
CA LYS A 96 9.98 -3.72 -1.55
C LYS A 96 8.84 -4.65 -1.99
N ALA A 97 7.96 -5.04 -1.06
CA ALA A 97 6.82 -5.88 -1.38
C ALA A 97 5.80 -5.11 -2.23
N ILE A 98 5.57 -3.83 -1.90
CA ILE A 98 4.71 -2.93 -2.66
C ILE A 98 5.32 -2.58 -4.02
N ASP A 99 6.62 -2.28 -4.10
CA ASP A 99 7.30 -2.06 -5.39
C ASP A 99 7.14 -3.27 -6.32
N ALA A 100 7.36 -4.48 -5.79
CA ALA A 100 7.21 -5.72 -6.56
C ALA A 100 5.75 -5.98 -6.97
N SER A 101 4.79 -5.60 -6.14
CA SER A 101 3.36 -5.67 -6.46
C SER A 101 3.01 -4.69 -7.58
N GLU A 102 3.49 -3.46 -7.52
CA GLU A 102 3.26 -2.45 -8.55
C GLU A 102 3.85 -2.87 -9.91
N ASP A 103 5.01 -3.52 -9.90
CA ASP A 103 5.62 -4.05 -11.11
C ASP A 103 4.78 -5.17 -11.75
N GLU A 104 4.19 -6.07 -10.96
CA GLU A 104 3.25 -7.08 -11.48
C GLU A 104 1.95 -6.41 -11.96
N PHE A 105 1.46 -5.38 -11.27
CA PHE A 105 0.26 -4.63 -11.66
C PHE A 105 0.42 -3.94 -13.03
N LYS A 106 1.59 -3.37 -13.33
CA LYS A 106 1.87 -2.75 -14.65
C LYS A 106 1.69 -3.72 -15.82
N GLU A 107 1.91 -5.01 -15.59
CA GLU A 107 1.65 -6.05 -16.59
C GLU A 107 0.14 -6.28 -16.79
N ALA A 108 -0.68 -6.17 -15.74
CA ALA A 108 -2.13 -6.31 -15.81
C ALA A 108 -2.75 -5.20 -16.68
N GLN A 109 -2.23 -3.97 -16.59
CA GLN A 109 -2.74 -2.81 -17.34
C GLN A 109 -2.78 -3.03 -18.87
N LYS A 110 -1.97 -3.97 -19.40
CA LYS A 110 -1.92 -4.31 -20.83
C LYS A 110 -3.21 -4.98 -21.33
N HIS A 111 -4.01 -5.55 -20.44
CA HIS A 111 -5.26 -6.25 -20.77
C HIS A 111 -6.47 -5.32 -20.80
N VAL A 112 -6.40 -4.17 -20.10
CA VAL A 112 -7.55 -3.26 -19.90
C VAL A 112 -8.12 -2.79 -21.23
N GLU A 113 -7.28 -2.28 -22.13
CA GLU A 113 -7.70 -1.71 -23.42
C GLU A 113 -8.23 -2.76 -24.42
N ASN A 114 -8.02 -4.06 -24.17
CA ASN A 114 -8.53 -5.14 -25.02
C ASN A 114 -9.98 -5.53 -24.70
N ILE A 115 -10.53 -5.03 -23.58
CA ILE A 115 -11.90 -5.32 -23.15
C ILE A 115 -12.86 -4.40 -23.92
N SER A 116 -13.67 -5.01 -24.80
CA SER A 116 -14.55 -4.28 -25.72
C SER A 116 -15.91 -3.92 -25.14
N GLY A 117 -16.39 -4.64 -24.11
CA GLY A 117 -17.69 -4.37 -23.49
C GLY A 117 -17.68 -3.15 -22.56
N ASP A 118 -18.41 -2.09 -22.92
CA ASP A 118 -18.42 -0.79 -22.24
C ASP A 118 -18.56 -0.87 -20.70
N ASP A 119 -19.51 -1.66 -20.18
CA ASP A 119 -19.73 -1.79 -18.73
C ASP A 119 -18.60 -2.56 -18.03
N LYS A 120 -18.11 -3.65 -18.65
CA LYS A 120 -17.02 -4.48 -18.10
C LYS A 120 -15.69 -3.73 -18.09
N HIS A 121 -15.39 -3.06 -19.22
CA HIS A 121 -14.22 -2.20 -19.36
C HIS A 121 -14.22 -1.10 -18.29
N LYS A 122 -15.39 -0.50 -18.02
CA LYS A 122 -15.53 0.51 -16.97
C LYS A 122 -15.18 -0.06 -15.58
N GLN A 123 -15.71 -1.22 -15.21
CA GLN A 123 -15.44 -1.83 -13.89
C GLN A 123 -13.96 -2.22 -13.73
N VAL A 124 -13.34 -2.82 -14.77
CA VAL A 124 -11.91 -3.13 -14.74
C VAL A 124 -11.07 -1.86 -14.63
N LYS A 125 -11.46 -0.78 -15.32
CA LYS A 125 -10.78 0.51 -15.20
C LYS A 125 -10.94 1.16 -13.83
N GLU A 126 -12.10 1.01 -13.18
CA GLU A 126 -12.31 1.50 -11.81
C GLU A 126 -11.38 0.79 -10.81
N LEU A 127 -11.14 -0.52 -10.99
CA LEU A 127 -10.14 -1.26 -10.23
C LEU A 127 -8.70 -0.81 -10.57
N ASP A 128 -8.39 -0.62 -11.85
CA ASP A 128 -7.07 -0.14 -12.29
C ASP A 128 -6.71 1.22 -11.66
N ASP A 129 -7.65 2.17 -11.74
CA ASP A 129 -7.51 3.49 -11.13
C ASP A 129 -7.39 3.41 -9.60
N ALA A 130 -8.10 2.48 -8.95
CA ALA A 130 -8.00 2.25 -7.50
C ALA A 130 -6.64 1.69 -7.09
N LEU A 131 -6.05 0.80 -7.90
CA LEU A 131 -4.72 0.25 -7.67
C LEU A 131 -3.63 1.32 -7.85
N VAL A 132 -3.72 2.16 -8.88
CA VAL A 132 -2.83 3.34 -9.02
C VAL A 132 -2.92 4.23 -7.78
N GLU A 133 -4.13 4.57 -7.34
CA GLU A 133 -4.34 5.39 -6.13
C GLU A 133 -3.74 4.73 -4.87
N LYS A 134 -3.84 3.40 -4.75
CA LYS A 134 -3.23 2.64 -3.65
C LYS A 134 -1.71 2.81 -3.63
N TYR A 135 -1.02 2.61 -4.76
CA TYR A 135 0.44 2.70 -4.81
C TYR A 135 0.92 4.13 -4.51
N GLU A 136 0.30 5.15 -5.11
CA GLU A 136 0.60 6.56 -4.82
C GLU A 136 0.36 6.93 -3.34
N ALA A 137 -0.71 6.38 -2.74
CA ALA A 137 -1.01 6.59 -1.33
C ALA A 137 -0.02 5.87 -0.42
N HIS A 138 0.46 4.69 -0.80
CA HIS A 138 1.52 3.98 -0.08
C HIS A 138 2.83 4.74 -0.11
N ASP A 139 3.27 5.24 -1.27
CA ASP A 139 4.46 6.10 -1.40
C ASP A 139 4.41 7.32 -0.46
N SER A 140 3.24 7.96 -0.41
CA SER A 140 3.00 9.10 0.48
C SER A 140 3.09 8.69 1.95
N TYR A 141 2.56 7.53 2.30
CA TYR A 141 2.63 6.95 3.64
C TYR A 141 4.08 6.56 4.02
N ALA A 142 4.79 5.86 3.14
CA ALA A 142 6.19 5.46 3.33
C ALA A 142 7.09 6.67 3.57
N LYS A 143 6.94 7.73 2.77
CA LYS A 143 7.64 8.99 2.99
C LYS A 143 7.33 9.61 4.35
N ALA A 144 6.06 9.59 4.76
CA ALA A 144 5.66 10.13 6.06
C ALA A 144 6.20 9.28 7.23
N TYR A 145 6.24 7.96 7.08
CA TYR A 145 6.84 7.03 8.05
C TYR A 145 8.34 7.32 8.24
N HIS A 146 9.11 7.48 7.16
CA HIS A 146 10.53 7.83 7.26
C HIS A 146 10.75 9.19 7.94
N ASN A 147 9.87 10.17 7.71
CA ASN A 147 9.94 11.46 8.40
C ASN A 147 9.73 11.32 9.92
N VAL A 148 8.84 10.41 10.37
CA VAL A 148 8.70 10.09 11.79
C VAL A 148 10.01 9.52 12.34
N MET A 149 10.58 8.53 11.66
CA MET A 149 11.84 7.91 12.09
C MET A 149 12.99 8.92 12.16
N ASP A 150 13.07 9.86 11.21
CA ASP A 150 14.07 10.92 11.21
C ASP A 150 13.86 11.94 12.35
N ALA A 151 12.60 12.31 12.61
CA ALA A 151 12.26 13.18 13.73
C ALA A 151 12.60 12.53 15.08
N GLU A 152 12.25 11.25 15.27
CA GLU A 152 12.61 10.49 16.47
C GLU A 152 14.12 10.40 16.61
N LYS A 153 14.84 10.06 15.54
CA LYS A 153 16.32 9.96 15.57
C LYS A 153 16.96 11.30 15.94
N SER A 154 16.39 12.41 15.45
CA SER A 154 16.83 13.76 15.82
C SER A 154 16.66 14.04 17.32
N LEU A 155 15.51 13.67 17.90
CA LEU A 155 15.25 13.81 19.33
C LEU A 155 16.24 12.97 20.16
N PHE A 156 16.38 11.68 19.86
CA PHE A 156 17.21 10.79 20.67
C PHE A 156 18.72 11.00 20.46
N ASN A 157 19.14 11.49 19.29
CA ASN A 157 20.51 11.97 19.12
C ASN A 157 20.79 13.16 20.02
N TYR A 158 19.86 14.12 20.10
CA TYR A 158 20.00 15.28 20.97
C TYR A 158 20.06 14.88 22.44
N THR A 159 19.16 14.03 22.92
CA THR A 159 19.13 13.58 24.33
C THR A 159 20.30 12.65 24.71
N SER A 160 21.05 12.15 23.73
CA SER A 160 22.26 11.37 23.96
C SER A 160 23.54 12.21 24.10
N GLY A 161 23.46 13.53 23.88
CA GLY A 161 24.58 14.48 23.99
C GLY A 161 24.86 14.96 25.41
N GLU A 162 25.81 15.89 25.54
CA GLU A 162 26.25 16.48 26.82
C GLU A 162 25.59 17.84 27.09
N ASP A 163 25.34 18.66 26.06
CA ASP A 163 24.73 20.00 26.19
C ASP A 163 23.21 19.97 25.90
N ILE A 164 22.46 19.27 26.74
CA ILE A 164 21.00 19.14 26.63
C ILE A 164 20.29 20.23 27.44
N ASP A 165 19.25 20.81 26.85
CA ASP A 165 18.34 21.72 27.55
C ASP A 165 16.87 21.42 27.19
N GLN A 166 15.96 21.89 28.04
CA GLN A 166 14.53 21.60 27.90
C GLN A 166 13.93 22.19 26.62
N ASN A 167 14.38 23.38 26.19
CA ASN A 167 13.84 24.02 24.97
C ASN A 167 14.19 23.18 23.73
N GLY A 168 15.42 22.65 23.67
CA GLY A 168 15.86 21.78 22.60
C GLY A 168 15.14 20.42 22.57
N ILE A 169 14.75 19.89 23.73
CA ILE A 169 13.90 18.69 23.86
C ILE A 169 12.47 19.00 23.37
N ASP A 170 11.90 20.12 23.82
CA ASP A 170 10.52 20.51 23.49
C ASP A 170 10.36 20.74 21.97
N GLU A 171 11.28 21.48 21.34
CA GLU A 171 11.26 21.74 19.89
C GLU A 171 11.28 20.44 19.08
N ARG A 172 12.11 19.47 19.50
CA ARG A 172 12.24 18.18 18.80
C ARG A 172 11.05 17.28 19.08
N SER A 173 10.51 17.30 20.30
CA SER A 173 9.30 16.55 20.66
C SER A 173 8.06 17.04 19.89
N GLU A 174 7.96 18.35 19.65
CA GLU A 174 6.92 18.93 18.79
C GLU A 174 7.05 18.43 17.34
N LYS A 175 8.28 18.40 16.78
CA LYS A 175 8.53 17.85 15.44
C LYS A 175 8.18 16.37 15.33
N VAL A 176 8.47 15.57 16.35
CA VAL A 176 8.06 14.15 16.42
C VAL A 176 6.54 14.05 16.38
N THR A 177 5.86 14.79 17.26
CA THR A 177 4.39 14.81 17.35
C THR A 177 3.73 15.20 16.02
N ASP A 178 4.24 16.24 15.38
CA ASP A 178 3.71 16.71 14.10
C ASP A 178 4.01 15.77 12.93
N SER A 179 5.13 15.04 12.98
CA SER A 179 5.44 14.01 11.99
C SER A 179 4.47 12.84 12.12
N TYR A 180 4.15 12.39 13.34
CA TYR A 180 3.13 11.37 13.58
C TYR A 180 1.76 11.78 13.04
N LYS A 181 1.29 13.00 13.33
CA LYS A 181 0.01 13.51 12.78
C LYS A 181 -0.04 13.49 11.25
N LYS A 182 1.09 13.72 10.58
CA LYS A 182 1.18 13.68 9.11
C LYS A 182 1.18 12.24 8.60
N MET A 183 1.89 11.34 9.28
CA MET A 183 1.90 9.91 8.98
C MET A 183 0.51 9.31 9.13
N ASP A 184 -0.21 9.61 10.22
CA ASP A 184 -1.57 9.11 10.45
C ASP A 184 -2.51 9.53 9.31
N LYS A 185 -2.46 10.79 8.89
CA LYS A 185 -3.24 11.28 7.75
C LYS A 185 -2.87 10.61 6.42
N ALA A 186 -1.60 10.30 6.21
CA ALA A 186 -1.15 9.59 5.02
C ALA A 186 -1.63 8.12 5.05
N PHE A 187 -1.52 7.48 6.21
CA PHE A 187 -2.01 6.12 6.43
C PHE A 187 -3.54 6.01 6.28
N GLU A 188 -4.30 7.00 6.76
CA GLU A 188 -5.76 7.05 6.55
C GLU A 188 -6.12 7.10 5.05
N LYS A 189 -5.35 7.83 4.24
CA LYS A 189 -5.54 7.85 2.78
C LYS A 189 -5.21 6.50 2.16
N TYR A 190 -4.08 5.90 2.54
CA TYR A 190 -3.70 4.57 2.08
C TYR A 190 -4.75 3.52 2.45
N SER A 191 -5.25 3.53 3.69
CA SER A 191 -6.33 2.63 4.13
C SER A 191 -7.62 2.82 3.33
N LYS A 192 -7.99 4.07 2.99
CA LYS A 192 -9.14 4.33 2.11
C LYS A 192 -8.93 3.79 0.70
N ALA A 193 -7.75 3.98 0.12
CA ALA A 193 -7.40 3.45 -1.19
C ALA A 193 -7.45 1.91 -1.20
N MET A 194 -6.91 1.25 -0.18
CA MET A 194 -7.01 -0.20 0.00
C MET A 194 -8.46 -0.69 0.07
N ASN A 195 -9.34 0.01 0.80
CA ASN A 195 -10.75 -0.35 0.86
C ASN A 195 -11.45 -0.18 -0.49
N LYS A 196 -11.08 0.85 -1.25
CA LYS A 196 -11.58 1.05 -2.62
C LYS A 196 -11.13 -0.10 -3.52
N VAL A 197 -9.84 -0.48 -3.49
CA VAL A 197 -9.33 -1.66 -4.22
C VAL A 197 -10.12 -2.91 -3.89
N ASN A 198 -10.36 -3.20 -2.61
CA ASN A 198 -11.14 -4.38 -2.20
C ASN A 198 -12.56 -4.37 -2.79
N LYS A 199 -13.21 -3.21 -2.81
CA LYS A 199 -14.55 -3.05 -3.39
C LYS A 199 -14.53 -3.28 -4.89
N GLU A 200 -13.68 -2.57 -5.63
CA GLU A 200 -13.65 -2.69 -7.09
C GLU A 200 -13.15 -4.08 -7.54
N LYS A 201 -12.30 -4.73 -6.75
CA LYS A 201 -11.87 -6.11 -7.02
C LYS A 201 -13.02 -7.10 -6.93
N GLN A 202 -13.90 -6.94 -5.95
CA GLN A 202 -15.10 -7.78 -5.85
C GLN A 202 -16.00 -7.59 -7.08
N ASP A 203 -16.21 -6.33 -7.51
CA ASP A 203 -17.05 -6.02 -8.68
C ASP A 203 -16.47 -6.65 -9.97
N VAL A 204 -15.14 -6.70 -10.11
CA VAL A 204 -14.46 -7.33 -11.26
C VAL A 204 -14.48 -8.87 -11.17
N ASP A 205 -14.35 -9.45 -9.99
CA ASP A 205 -14.43 -10.91 -9.79
C ASP A 205 -15.80 -11.49 -10.15
N GLU A 206 -16.86 -10.69 -10.05
CA GLU A 206 -18.22 -11.08 -10.47
C GLU A 206 -18.39 -11.11 -12.01
N LEU A 207 -17.42 -10.63 -12.79
CA LEU A 207 -17.47 -10.60 -14.26
C LEU A 207 -16.99 -11.87 -14.95
N THR A 208 -16.26 -12.73 -14.23
CA THR A 208 -15.63 -13.96 -14.74
C THR A 208 -16.34 -15.21 -14.22
#